data_AF-A0A0K9P6C0-F1
#
_entry.id   AF-A0A0K9P6C0-F1
#
_cell.length_a   1.000
_cell.length_b   1.000
_cell.length_c   1.000
_cell.angle_alpha   90.00
_cell.angle_beta   90.00
_cell.angle_gamma   90.00
#
_symmetry.space_group_name_H-M   'P 1'
#
loop_
_entity.id
_entity.type
_entity.pdbx_description
1 polymer ?
#
loop_
_entity_poly.entity_id
_entity_poly.type
_entity_poly.pdbx_seq_one_letter_code
_entity_poly.pdbx_strand_id
1 'polypeptide(L)'
;MATFSPCPFRITQLNLLHSSSSPSIGIRPTSQIPSSRCIVCSHRSPGVVLCDDDKYGKKEVISLTPKLYQYVLSNVREPDILRAVREETATMRGSQMQVSPEQAQFLSMLVQMLGANRCIELGVYTGYSSLAIALALPESGVIIACEKDGRFLEIAKKHWKQAGVCDKVIM
;
A
#
# COMPACT_ATOMS: atom_id res chain seq x y z
N MET A 1 -14.08 -40.13 24.64
CA MET A 1 -13.81 -40.77 23.34
C MET A 1 -13.88 -39.69 22.26
N ALA A 2 -12.74 -39.04 22.01
CA ALA A 2 -12.47 -38.17 20.86
C ALA A 2 -10.94 -38.08 20.77
N THR A 3 -10.38 -38.87 19.88
CA THR A 3 -8.94 -38.98 19.62
C THR A 3 -8.50 -37.79 18.78
N PHE A 4 -7.64 -36.92 19.32
CA PHE A 4 -6.95 -35.89 18.55
C PHE A 4 -5.81 -36.54 17.76
N SER A 5 -5.93 -36.56 16.44
CA SER A 5 -4.84 -36.86 15.52
C SER A 5 -3.93 -35.63 15.37
N PRO A 6 -2.59 -35.76 15.50
CA PRO A 6 -1.68 -34.65 15.29
C PRO A 6 -1.40 -34.43 13.79
N CYS A 7 -1.58 -33.19 13.34
CA CYS A 7 -1.21 -32.71 12.01
C CYS A 7 0.32 -32.52 11.92
N PRO A 8 1.00 -32.89 10.82
CA PRO A 8 2.46 -32.92 10.77
C PRO A 8 3.01 -31.57 10.29
N PHE A 9 3.21 -30.61 11.21
CA PHE A 9 4.08 -29.46 10.93
C PHE A 9 5.32 -29.55 11.81
N ARG A 10 6.38 -30.13 11.23
CA ARG A 10 7.69 -30.26 11.85
C ARG A 10 8.43 -28.92 11.71
N ILE A 11 8.47 -28.14 12.79
CA ILE A 11 9.38 -26.98 12.88
C ILE A 11 10.78 -27.54 13.14
N THR A 12 11.60 -27.63 12.11
CA THR A 12 13.03 -27.88 12.28
C THR A 12 13.67 -26.57 12.73
N GLN A 13 14.17 -26.51 13.97
CA GLN A 13 15.08 -25.47 14.41
C GLN A 13 16.34 -25.51 13.52
N LEU A 14 16.67 -24.38 12.87
CA LEU A 14 17.97 -24.20 12.23
C LEU A 14 18.76 -23.20 13.07
N ASN A 15 19.83 -23.70 13.71
CA ASN A 15 20.82 -22.92 14.42
C ASN A 15 21.47 -21.89 13.48
N LEU A 16 21.38 -20.60 13.83
CA LEU A 16 22.16 -19.53 13.22
C LEU A 16 23.55 -19.49 13.87
N LEU A 17 24.53 -20.10 13.19
CA LEU A 17 25.94 -19.80 13.39
C LEU A 17 26.34 -18.65 12.46
N HIS A 18 27.01 -17.65 13.03
CA HIS A 18 27.67 -16.56 12.33
C HIS A 18 28.65 -17.09 11.26
N SER A 19 28.52 -16.62 10.03
CA SER A 19 29.69 -16.36 9.16
C SER A 19 29.37 -15.28 8.12
N SER A 20 30.27 -14.30 8.08
CA SER A 20 30.27 -13.12 7.24
C SER A 20 30.71 -13.42 5.81
N SER A 21 29.95 -12.97 4.80
CA SER A 21 30.48 -12.56 3.49
C SER A 21 29.38 -11.89 2.65
N SER A 22 29.58 -10.61 2.32
CA SER A 22 28.72 -9.84 1.40
C SER A 22 29.33 -9.87 0.00
N PRO A 23 28.57 -10.11 -1.09
CA PRO A 23 29.08 -9.89 -2.43
C PRO A 23 28.84 -8.42 -2.84
N SER A 24 29.93 -7.72 -3.13
CA SER A 24 29.97 -6.35 -3.63
C SER A 24 29.45 -6.27 -5.07
N ILE A 25 28.40 -5.49 -5.31
CA ILE A 25 27.94 -5.13 -6.66
C ILE A 25 28.90 -4.08 -7.22
N GLY A 26 29.81 -4.51 -8.08
CA GLY A 26 30.74 -3.65 -8.79
C GLY A 26 30.10 -2.99 -10.01
N ILE A 27 30.05 -1.65 -10.00
CA ILE A 27 29.69 -0.83 -11.16
C ILE A 27 30.87 -0.89 -12.15
N ARG A 28 30.70 -1.50 -13.33
CA ARG A 28 31.66 -1.39 -14.44
C ARG A 28 31.34 -0.17 -15.30
N PRO A 29 32.33 0.66 -15.67
CA PRO A 29 32.12 1.76 -16.61
C PRO A 29 31.98 1.21 -18.04
N THR A 30 30.85 1.48 -18.68
CA THR A 30 30.58 1.10 -20.08
C THR A 30 31.28 2.07 -21.03
N SER A 31 32.48 1.71 -21.47
CA SER A 31 33.06 2.24 -22.70
C SER A 31 32.58 1.42 -23.90
N GLN A 32 32.14 2.13 -24.94
CA GLN A 32 31.90 1.70 -26.33
C GLN A 32 30.50 1.15 -26.67
N ILE A 33 29.69 2.03 -27.27
CA ILE A 33 28.51 1.71 -28.09
C ILE A 33 28.84 2.17 -29.53
N PRO A 34 28.78 1.31 -30.56
CA PRO A 34 29.10 1.72 -31.92
C PRO A 34 27.95 2.52 -32.54
N SER A 35 28.34 3.58 -33.26
CA SER A 35 27.45 4.54 -33.89
C SER A 35 26.73 3.96 -35.11
N SER A 36 25.41 3.90 -35.07
CA SER A 36 24.58 3.98 -36.26
C SER A 36 23.43 4.94 -36.00
N ARG A 37 23.55 6.11 -36.65
CA ARG A 37 22.57 7.19 -36.85
C ARG A 37 21.13 6.83 -36.45
N CYS A 38 20.69 7.30 -35.28
CA CYS A 38 19.28 7.51 -35.00
C CYS A 38 19.03 9.02 -35.03
N ILE A 39 18.50 9.52 -36.15
CA ILE A 39 17.93 10.87 -36.22
C ILE A 39 16.62 10.77 -35.44
N VAL A 40 16.66 11.04 -34.13
CA VAL A 40 15.45 11.14 -33.31
C VAL A 40 14.92 12.55 -33.44
N CYS A 41 13.83 12.72 -34.21
CA CYS A 41 12.98 13.90 -34.11
C CYS A 41 12.58 14.07 -32.65
N SER A 42 13.05 15.15 -32.05
CA SER A 42 12.94 15.53 -30.65
C SER A 42 11.56 16.10 -30.33
N HIS A 43 10.54 15.25 -30.29
CA HIS A 43 9.29 15.56 -29.59
C HIS A 43 9.02 14.48 -28.53
N ARG A 44 9.79 14.52 -27.44
CA ARG A 44 9.36 13.86 -26.19
C ARG A 44 8.32 14.76 -25.54
N SER A 45 7.09 14.26 -25.44
CA SER A 45 6.08 14.84 -24.56
C SER A 45 6.61 14.79 -23.13
N PRO A 46 6.77 15.93 -22.42
CA PRO A 46 7.23 15.92 -21.05
C PRO A 46 6.23 15.15 -20.18
N GLY A 47 6.65 14.02 -19.61
CA GLY A 47 5.85 13.23 -18.68
C GLY A 47 5.60 11.77 -19.04
N VAL A 48 6.04 11.28 -20.20
CA VAL A 48 5.95 9.85 -20.55
C VAL A 48 7.31 9.17 -20.38
N VAL A 49 7.35 8.13 -19.55
CA VAL A 49 8.48 7.22 -19.36
C VAL A 49 8.26 6.01 -20.24
N LEU A 50 9.19 5.74 -21.15
CA LEU A 50 9.17 4.51 -21.93
C LEU A 50 9.79 3.39 -21.10
N CYS A 51 8.99 2.41 -20.71
CA CYS A 51 9.45 1.18 -20.13
C CYS A 51 9.57 0.14 -21.25
N ASP A 52 10.80 -0.15 -21.66
CA ASP A 52 11.07 -1.29 -22.52
C ASP A 52 11.16 -2.55 -21.65
N ASP A 53 10.29 -3.52 -21.93
CA ASP A 53 10.28 -4.84 -21.30
C ASP A 53 10.32 -5.91 -22.39
N ASP A 54 11.30 -6.82 -22.31
CA ASP A 54 11.53 -7.86 -23.33
C ASP A 54 10.36 -8.85 -23.46
N LYS A 55 9.52 -8.98 -22.43
CA LYS A 55 8.38 -9.90 -22.38
C LYS A 55 7.05 -9.23 -22.70
N TYR A 56 6.88 -7.96 -22.32
CA TYR A 56 5.60 -7.25 -22.44
C TYR A 56 5.63 -6.06 -23.43
N GLY A 57 6.73 -5.89 -24.18
CA GLY A 57 6.89 -4.89 -25.21
C GLY A 57 7.15 -3.48 -24.67
N LYS A 58 7.12 -2.49 -25.58
CA LYS A 58 7.31 -1.07 -25.23
C LYS A 58 6.05 -0.54 -24.56
N LYS A 59 6.14 -0.21 -23.27
CA LYS A 59 5.04 0.40 -22.51
C LYS A 59 5.34 1.87 -22.27
N GLU A 60 4.39 2.72 -22.64
CA GLU A 60 4.40 4.11 -22.22
C GLU A 60 3.81 4.22 -20.82
N VAL A 61 4.66 4.51 -19.84
CA VAL A 61 4.27 4.74 -18.45
C VAL A 61 4.18 6.24 -18.20
N ILE A 62 3.00 6.71 -17.83
CA ILE A 62 2.76 8.12 -17.54
C ILE A 62 3.35 8.45 -16.16
N SER A 63 4.18 9.49 -16.08
CA SER A 63 4.67 10.02 -14.82
C SER A 63 3.59 10.85 -14.12
N LEU A 64 3.47 10.68 -12.81
CA LEU A 64 2.51 11.43 -12.00
C LEU A 64 3.00 12.86 -11.77
N THR A 65 2.71 13.75 -12.71
CA THR A 65 3.00 15.19 -12.56
C THR A 65 2.08 15.82 -11.50
N PRO A 66 2.45 16.96 -10.88
CA PRO A 66 1.59 17.62 -9.89
C PRO A 66 0.17 17.94 -10.42
N LYS A 67 0.07 18.35 -11.70
CA LYS A 67 -1.22 18.62 -12.36
C LYS A 67 -2.05 17.35 -12.50
N LEU A 68 -1.43 16.23 -12.89
CA LEU A 68 -2.11 14.95 -13.00
C LEU A 68 -2.51 14.41 -11.63
N TYR A 69 -1.67 14.57 -10.61
CA TYR A 69 -1.99 14.16 -9.25
C TYR A 69 -3.18 14.95 -8.70
N GLN A 70 -3.23 16.28 -8.89
CA GLN A 70 -4.41 17.08 -8.53
C GLN A 70 -5.67 16.61 -9.27
N TYR A 71 -5.54 16.28 -10.57
CA TYR A 71 -6.66 15.73 -11.33
C TYR A 71 -7.16 14.39 -10.77
N VAL A 72 -6.26 13.50 -10.36
CA VAL A 72 -6.64 12.25 -9.69
C VAL A 72 -7.39 12.56 -8.41
N LEU A 73 -6.83 13.41 -7.53
CA LEU A 73 -7.43 13.76 -6.25
C LEU A 73 -8.80 14.44 -6.40
N SER A 74 -9.00 15.31 -7.41
CA SER A 74 -10.31 15.95 -7.64
C SER A 74 -11.41 14.98 -8.07
N ASN A 75 -11.04 13.77 -8.51
CA ASN A 75 -11.97 12.72 -8.91
C ASN A 75 -12.14 11.62 -7.85
N VAL A 76 -11.44 11.71 -6.72
CA VAL A 76 -11.61 10.78 -5.59
C VAL A 76 -12.91 11.11 -4.86
N ARG A 77 -13.68 10.06 -4.55
CA ARG A 77 -14.93 10.18 -3.77
C ARG A 77 -14.65 9.89 -2.31
N GLU A 78 -13.99 10.83 -1.63
CA GLU A 78 -13.57 10.69 -0.23
C GLU A 78 -14.73 11.01 0.74
N PRO A 79 -15.18 10.05 1.56
CA PRO A 79 -16.12 10.31 2.66
C PRO A 79 -15.57 11.33 3.65
N ASP A 80 -16.44 12.17 4.22
CA ASP A 80 -16.04 13.24 5.15
C ASP A 80 -15.28 12.71 6.37
N ILE A 81 -15.61 11.51 6.86
CA ILE A 81 -14.91 10.91 8.00
C ILE A 81 -13.47 10.49 7.67
N LEU A 82 -13.20 10.05 6.44
CA LEU A 82 -11.83 9.78 5.99
C LEU A 82 -11.06 11.09 5.85
N ARG A 83 -11.69 12.12 5.29
CA ARG A 83 -11.09 13.47 5.20
C ARG A 83 -10.66 13.98 6.59
N ALA A 84 -11.50 13.80 7.60
CA ALA A 84 -11.20 14.19 8.98
C ALA A 84 -9.93 13.49 9.53
N VAL A 85 -9.79 12.18 9.31
CA VAL A 85 -8.56 11.44 9.69
C VAL A 85 -7.34 12.02 8.97
N ARG A 86 -7.47 12.29 7.66
CA ARG A 86 -6.36 12.81 6.83
C ARG A 86 -5.94 14.21 7.26
N GLU A 87 -6.88 15.07 7.56
CA GLU A 87 -6.61 16.44 8.05
C GLU A 87 -5.98 16.43 9.43
N GLU A 88 -6.45 15.58 10.36
CA GLU A 88 -5.82 15.42 11.68
C GLU A 88 -4.38 14.89 11.54
N THR A 89 -4.18 13.85 10.74
CA THR A 89 -2.87 13.24 10.48
C THR A 89 -1.90 14.22 9.80
N ALA A 90 -2.38 15.12 8.93
CA ALA A 90 -1.55 16.11 8.24
C ALA A 90 -0.82 17.06 9.20
N THR A 91 -1.36 17.27 10.41
CA THR A 91 -0.74 18.12 11.45
C THR A 91 0.39 17.42 12.22
N MET A 92 0.56 16.11 12.03
CA MET A 92 1.45 15.27 12.82
C MET A 92 2.81 15.08 12.15
N ARG A 93 3.85 14.87 12.97
CA ARG A 93 5.12 14.34 12.47
C ARG A 93 4.90 12.91 11.95
N GLY A 94 5.31 12.66 10.71
CA GLY A 94 5.13 11.36 10.06
C GLY A 94 3.85 11.25 9.23
N SER A 95 3.16 12.36 8.94
CA SER A 95 1.94 12.40 8.13
C SER A 95 2.06 11.68 6.78
N GLN A 96 3.27 11.64 6.20
CA GLN A 96 3.59 10.92 4.97
C GLN A 96 3.49 9.38 5.07
N MET A 97 3.32 8.82 6.27
CA MET A 97 3.11 7.39 6.48
C MET A 97 1.69 6.94 6.10
N GLN A 98 0.74 7.88 6.05
CA GLN A 98 -0.63 7.58 5.65
C GLN A 98 -0.70 7.34 4.14
N VAL A 99 -1.55 6.39 3.72
CA VAL A 99 -1.90 6.23 2.31
C VAL A 99 -2.67 7.45 1.78
N SER A 100 -2.58 7.67 0.48
CA SER A 100 -3.28 8.76 -0.20
C SER A 100 -4.78 8.45 -0.42
N PRO A 101 -5.63 9.46 -0.68
CA PRO A 101 -7.06 9.26 -0.89
C PRO A 101 -7.41 8.29 -2.02
N GLU A 102 -6.69 8.35 -3.15
CA GLU A 102 -6.91 7.44 -4.28
C GLU A 102 -6.51 5.99 -3.94
N GLN A 103 -5.48 5.79 -3.10
CA GLN A 103 -5.09 4.47 -2.63
C GLN A 103 -6.14 3.88 -1.70
N ALA A 104 -6.68 4.66 -0.76
CA ALA A 104 -7.76 4.19 0.10
C ALA A 104 -9.03 3.84 -0.70
N GLN A 105 -9.40 4.67 -1.69
CA GLN A 105 -10.52 4.35 -2.57
C GLN A 105 -10.28 3.06 -3.37
N PHE A 106 -9.05 2.84 -3.84
CA PHE A 106 -8.67 1.60 -4.49
C PHE A 106 -8.79 0.38 -3.56
N LEU A 107 -8.36 0.49 -2.30
CA LEU A 107 -8.53 -0.56 -1.30
C LEU A 107 -10.01 -0.89 -1.05
N SER A 108 -10.86 0.13 -0.88
CA SER A 108 -12.31 -0.06 -0.74
C SER A 108 -12.92 -0.76 -1.96
N MET A 109 -12.49 -0.39 -3.17
CA MET A 109 -12.91 -1.05 -4.40
C MET A 109 -12.50 -2.53 -4.43
N LEU A 110 -11.27 -2.85 -4.03
CA LEU A 110 -10.80 -4.25 -3.96
C LEU A 110 -11.61 -5.08 -2.96
N VAL A 111 -11.91 -4.52 -1.78
CA VAL A 111 -12.75 -5.18 -0.76
C VAL A 111 -14.11 -5.55 -1.34
N GLN A 112 -14.74 -4.62 -2.05
CA GLN A 112 -16.05 -4.83 -2.69
C GLN A 112 -15.97 -5.84 -3.84
N MET A 113 -14.99 -5.70 -4.73
CA MET A 113 -14.84 -6.59 -5.90
C MET A 113 -14.54 -8.03 -5.51
N LEU A 114 -13.76 -8.24 -4.44
CA LEU A 114 -13.42 -9.57 -3.95
C LEU A 114 -14.53 -10.16 -3.06
N GLY A 115 -15.55 -9.39 -2.68
CA GLY A 115 -16.54 -9.81 -1.69
C GLY A 115 -15.89 -10.18 -0.35
N ALA A 116 -14.86 -9.42 0.05
CA ALA A 116 -14.10 -9.74 1.25
C ALA A 116 -14.98 -9.60 2.51
N ASN A 117 -14.88 -10.59 3.39
CA ASN A 117 -15.57 -10.60 4.69
C ASN A 117 -14.59 -10.53 5.87
N ARG A 118 -13.32 -10.83 5.63
CA ARG A 118 -12.26 -10.83 6.65
C ARG A 118 -11.01 -10.20 6.05
N CYS A 119 -10.53 -9.14 6.67
CA CYS A 119 -9.30 -8.46 6.29
C CYS A 119 -8.31 -8.48 7.44
N ILE A 120 -7.02 -8.37 7.13
CA ILE A 120 -5.97 -8.10 8.12
C ILE A 120 -5.15 -6.93 7.62
N GLU A 121 -4.85 -6.00 8.51
CA GLU A 121 -4.00 -4.85 8.25
C GLU A 121 -2.85 -4.82 9.25
N LEU A 122 -1.63 -4.77 8.71
CA LEU A 122 -0.40 -4.70 9.48
C LEU A 122 0.20 -3.30 9.29
N GLY A 123 0.20 -2.50 10.36
CA GLY A 123 0.58 -1.09 10.31
C GLY A 123 -0.63 -0.20 10.01
N VAL A 124 -1.41 0.10 11.04
CA VAL A 124 -2.65 0.89 10.95
C VAL A 124 -2.35 2.38 10.96
N TYR A 125 -1.28 2.79 11.66
CA TYR A 125 -0.96 4.18 11.93
C TYR A 125 -2.20 4.92 12.49
N THR A 126 -2.62 6.03 11.90
CA THR A 126 -3.79 6.82 12.32
C THR A 126 -5.13 6.25 11.84
N GLY A 127 -5.12 5.12 11.12
CA GLY A 127 -6.32 4.35 10.79
C GLY A 127 -7.07 4.77 9.52
N TYR A 128 -6.43 5.52 8.62
CA TYR A 128 -7.07 5.95 7.38
C TYR A 128 -7.42 4.77 6.44
N SER A 129 -6.48 3.87 6.19
CA SER A 129 -6.70 2.66 5.37
C SER A 129 -7.65 1.67 6.03
N SER A 130 -7.48 1.41 7.33
CA SER A 130 -8.37 0.51 8.10
C SER A 130 -9.80 1.00 8.12
N LEU A 131 -10.01 2.31 8.26
CA LEU A 131 -11.33 2.91 8.18
C LEU A 131 -11.94 2.75 6.78
N ALA A 132 -11.16 2.98 5.72
CA ALA A 132 -11.62 2.79 4.34
C ALA A 132 -12.02 1.34 4.04
N ILE A 133 -11.28 0.38 4.59
CA ILE A 133 -11.61 -1.06 4.50
C ILE A 133 -12.87 -1.36 5.31
N ALA A 134 -12.96 -0.89 6.56
CA ALA A 134 -14.11 -1.14 7.45
C ALA A 134 -15.43 -0.58 6.89
N LEU A 135 -15.38 0.58 6.24
CA LEU A 135 -16.53 1.17 5.54
C LEU A 135 -16.96 0.36 4.31
N ALA A 136 -16.02 -0.30 3.63
CA ALA A 136 -16.29 -1.09 2.43
C ALA A 136 -16.74 -2.54 2.73
N LEU A 137 -16.41 -3.06 3.92
CA LEU A 137 -16.81 -4.39 4.36
C LEU A 137 -18.34 -4.49 4.54
N PRO A 138 -18.94 -5.67 4.29
CA PRO A 138 -20.35 -5.91 4.61
C PRO A 138 -20.60 -5.79 6.12
N GLU A 139 -21.86 -5.80 6.53
CA GLU A 139 -22.25 -5.62 7.94
C GLU A 139 -21.63 -6.68 8.86
N SER A 140 -21.57 -7.94 8.42
CA SER A 140 -20.90 -9.03 9.12
C SER A 140 -19.38 -9.11 8.91
N GLY A 141 -18.81 -8.18 8.14
CA GLY A 141 -17.40 -8.18 7.78
C GLY A 141 -16.52 -7.63 8.90
N VAL A 142 -15.31 -8.18 9.03
CA VAL A 142 -14.36 -7.76 10.07
C VAL A 142 -12.96 -7.51 9.51
N ILE A 143 -12.22 -6.59 10.13
CA ILE A 143 -10.81 -6.34 9.89
C ILE A 143 -10.04 -6.51 11.19
N ILE A 144 -8.95 -7.28 11.14
CA ILE A 144 -7.96 -7.36 12.21
C ILE A 144 -6.92 -6.26 11.98
N ALA A 145 -6.80 -5.33 12.91
CA ALA A 145 -5.98 -4.12 12.79
C ALA A 145 -4.80 -4.19 13.77
N CYS A 146 -3.60 -4.44 13.25
CA CYS A 146 -2.39 -4.57 14.06
C CYS A 146 -1.55 -3.29 14.02
N GLU A 147 -1.47 -2.60 15.15
CA GLU A 147 -0.62 -1.43 15.34
C GLU A 147 0.23 -1.58 16.60
N LYS A 148 1.51 -1.24 16.49
CA LYS A 148 2.47 -1.33 17.59
C LYS A 148 2.41 -0.10 18.49
N ASP A 149 2.24 1.09 17.91
CA ASP A 149 2.26 2.34 18.67
C ASP A 149 0.84 2.74 19.10
N GLY A 150 0.56 2.56 20.40
CA GLY A 150 -0.74 2.88 20.99
C GLY A 150 -1.19 4.33 20.77
N ARG A 151 -0.27 5.29 20.56
CA ARG A 151 -0.63 6.70 20.36
C ARG A 151 -1.36 6.93 19.04
N PHE A 152 -0.93 6.26 17.98
CA PHE A 152 -1.62 6.34 16.69
C PHE A 152 -2.92 5.54 16.72
N LEU A 153 -2.94 4.43 17.45
CA LEU A 153 -4.12 3.62 17.63
C LEU A 153 -5.26 4.36 18.33
N GLU A 154 -4.98 5.25 19.29
CA GLU A 154 -6.03 6.07 19.91
C GLU A 154 -6.68 7.05 18.91
N ILE A 155 -5.92 7.57 17.96
CA ILE A 155 -6.45 8.39 16.86
C ILE A 155 -7.34 7.54 15.96
N ALA A 156 -6.87 6.36 15.57
CA ALA A 156 -7.64 5.42 14.76
C ALA A 156 -8.97 5.04 15.42
N LYS A 157 -8.95 4.65 16.70
CA LYS A 157 -10.15 4.30 17.49
C LYS A 157 -11.15 5.44 17.58
N LYS A 158 -10.69 6.68 17.78
CA LYS A 158 -11.54 7.88 17.80
C LYS A 158 -12.35 7.97 16.50
N HIS A 159 -11.69 7.81 15.35
CA HIS A 159 -12.34 7.90 14.04
C HIS A 159 -13.21 6.70 13.71
N TRP A 160 -12.81 5.48 14.07
CA TRP A 160 -13.66 4.29 13.92
C TRP A 160 -14.97 4.42 14.69
N LYS A 161 -14.90 5.01 15.90
CA LYS A 161 -16.09 5.29 16.72
C LYS A 161 -16.99 6.32 16.07
N GLN A 162 -16.42 7.41 15.55
CA GLN A 162 -17.18 8.44 14.83
C GLN A 162 -17.84 7.90 13.56
N ALA A 163 -17.17 6.96 12.87
CA ALA A 163 -17.70 6.30 11.69
C ALA A 163 -18.73 5.20 11.97
N GLY A 164 -18.91 4.80 13.24
CA GLY A 164 -19.80 3.70 13.62
C GLY A 164 -19.32 2.32 13.15
N VAL A 165 -18.02 2.11 12.98
CA VAL A 165 -17.44 0.84 12.49
C VAL A 165 -16.69 0.04 13.55
N CYS A 166 -16.77 0.43 14.83
CA CYS A 166 -16.05 -0.24 15.91
C CYS A 166 -16.31 -1.75 15.96
N ASP A 167 -17.55 -2.19 15.68
CA ASP A 167 -17.91 -3.61 15.71
C ASP A 167 -17.25 -4.44 14.60
N LYS A 168 -16.72 -3.77 13.57
CA LYS A 168 -16.00 -4.41 12.45
C LYS A 168 -14.49 -4.47 12.69
N VAL A 169 -13.94 -3.73 13.64
CA VAL A 169 -12.49 -3.62 13.83
C VAL A 169 -12.05 -4.40 15.08
N ILE A 170 -11.25 -5.44 14.87
CA ILE A 170 -10.68 -6.30 15.91
C ILE A 170 -9.21 -5.94 16.09
N MET A 171 -8.74 -5.80 17.33
CA MET A 171 -7.34 -5.48 17.67
C MET A 171 -6.68 -6.62 18.42
#